data_AF-A0A171DJD7-F1
#
_entry.id   AF-A0A171DJD7-F1
#
_cell.length_a   1.000
_cell.length_b   1.000
_cell.length_c   1.000
_cell.angle_alpha   90.00
_cell.angle_beta   90.00
_cell.angle_gamma   90.00
#
_symmetry.space_group_name_H-M   'P 1'
#
loop_
_entity.id
_entity.type
_entity.pdbx_description
1 polymer ?
#
loop_
_entity_poly.entity_id
_entity_poly.type
_entity_poly.pdbx_seq_one_letter_code
_entity_poly.pdbx_strand_id
1 'polypeptide(L)'
;MADGYTAHIRSKQPTGPYFLAGWSFGGMLAHAIARRLQDQGDDVALLAVIDAFPAAEGAIDRDTLPTREEAEEEVARLIQQEIDLMGWDGATDDPAGPSLQKSASEAMLGNTSAYLAHLPDVFHGDLLVFVAAPKRRDRSGRPRPPGSPMSQV
;
A
#
# COMPACT_ATOMS: atom_id res chain seq x y z
N MET A 1 9.18 6.70 -10.33
CA MET A 1 8.00 5.80 -10.41
C MET A 1 6.69 6.60 -10.49
N ALA A 2 6.35 7.40 -9.48
CA ALA A 2 5.13 8.21 -9.45
C ALA A 2 4.98 9.14 -10.67
N ASP A 3 6.04 9.80 -11.13
CA ASP A 3 6.02 10.64 -12.34
C ASP A 3 5.56 9.88 -13.59
N GLY A 4 6.07 8.66 -13.78
CA GLY A 4 5.72 7.82 -14.93
C GLY A 4 4.25 7.43 -14.91
N TYR A 5 3.74 7.00 -13.75
CA TYR A 5 2.32 6.69 -13.61
C TYR A 5 1.44 7.93 -13.73
N THR A 6 1.86 9.06 -13.18
CA THR A 6 1.14 10.34 -13.32
C THR A 6 1.02 10.74 -14.79
N ALA A 7 2.13 10.70 -15.54
CA ALA A 7 2.13 10.99 -16.97
C ALA A 7 1.23 10.01 -17.74
N HIS A 8 1.26 8.72 -17.39
CA HIS A 8 0.39 7.73 -18.00
C HIS A 8 -1.10 7.99 -17.72
N ILE A 9 -1.46 8.28 -16.46
CA ILE A 9 -2.82 8.66 -16.07
C ILE A 9 -3.27 9.88 -16.87
N ARG A 10 -2.44 10.93 -16.93
CA ARG A 10 -2.75 12.15 -17.69
C ARG A 10 -2.88 11.93 -19.19
N SER A 11 -2.18 10.95 -19.75
CA SER A 11 -2.37 10.56 -21.15
C SER A 11 -3.76 9.98 -21.44
N LYS A 12 -4.44 9.45 -20.41
CA LYS A 12 -5.79 8.86 -20.52
C LYS A 12 -6.88 9.81 -20.04
N GLN A 13 -6.62 10.56 -18.98
CA GLN A 13 -7.47 11.59 -18.42
C GLN A 13 -6.62 12.85 -18.19
N PRO A 14 -6.61 13.81 -19.12
CA PRO A 14 -5.69 14.95 -19.07
C PRO A 14 -5.86 15.92 -17.90
N THR A 15 -7.09 16.00 -17.36
CA THR A 15 -7.49 16.92 -16.30
C THR A 15 -8.32 16.22 -15.24
N GLY A 16 -8.21 16.69 -14.00
CA GLY A 16 -9.00 16.21 -12.88
C GLY A 16 -10.51 16.52 -12.96
N PRO A 17 -11.26 16.20 -11.90
CA PRO A 17 -10.78 15.59 -10.67
C PRO A 17 -10.41 14.10 -10.85
N TYR A 18 -9.34 13.66 -10.20
CA TYR A 18 -8.92 12.26 -10.21
C TYR A 18 -9.48 11.47 -9.01
N PHE A 19 -9.73 10.19 -9.25
CA PHE A 19 -10.13 9.21 -8.23
C PHE A 19 -9.08 8.11 -8.21
N LEU A 20 -8.35 8.02 -7.10
CA LEU A 20 -7.22 7.12 -6.95
C LEU A 20 -7.50 6.14 -5.81
N ALA A 21 -7.16 4.88 -6.04
CA ALA A 21 -7.21 3.85 -5.03
C ALA A 21 -5.96 2.98 -5.14
N GLY A 22 -5.42 2.56 -3.99
CA GLY A 22 -4.26 1.70 -3.94
C GLY A 22 -4.32 0.73 -2.77
N TRP A 23 -3.95 -0.52 -3.02
CA TRP A 23 -3.83 -1.56 -2.00
C TRP A 23 -2.37 -1.80 -1.64
N SER A 24 -2.07 -2.01 -0.36
CA SER A 24 -0.71 -2.29 0.13
C SER A 24 0.28 -1.19 -0.35
N PHE A 25 1.41 -1.56 -0.95
CA PHE A 25 2.33 -0.62 -1.59
C PHE A 25 1.64 0.33 -2.60
N GLY A 26 0.64 -0.17 -3.32
CA GLY A 26 -0.16 0.62 -4.23
C GLY A 26 -0.83 1.82 -3.57
N GLY A 27 -1.15 1.75 -2.27
CA GLY A 27 -1.68 2.87 -1.49
C GLY A 27 -0.66 4.00 -1.30
N MET A 28 0.59 3.64 -0.98
CA MET A 28 1.71 4.59 -0.90
C MET A 28 2.00 5.24 -2.26
N LEU A 29 1.95 4.44 -3.33
CA LEU A 29 2.12 4.94 -4.69
C LEU A 29 0.96 5.84 -5.12
N ALA A 30 -0.29 5.49 -4.79
CA ALA A 30 -1.47 6.31 -5.08
C ALA A 30 -1.37 7.68 -4.38
N HIS A 31 -0.90 7.72 -3.13
CA HIS A 31 -0.60 8.97 -2.43
C HIS A 31 0.47 9.80 -3.14
N ALA A 32 1.58 9.18 -3.57
CA ALA A 32 2.63 9.88 -4.30
C ALA A 32 2.14 10.45 -5.64
N ILE A 33 1.29 9.71 -6.36
CA ILE A 33 0.65 10.17 -7.60
C ILE A 33 -0.32 11.32 -7.30
N ALA A 34 -1.16 11.20 -6.27
CA ALA A 34 -2.10 12.24 -5.86
C ALA A 34 -1.37 13.55 -5.56
N ARG A 35 -0.25 13.47 -4.83
CA ARG A 35 0.58 14.65 -4.57
C ARG A 35 1.16 15.22 -5.85
N ARG A 36 1.66 14.38 -6.75
CA ARG A 36 2.23 14.85 -8.01
C ARG A 36 1.21 15.54 -8.92
N LEU A 37 -0.05 15.11 -8.89
CA LEU A 37 -1.15 15.77 -9.59
C LEU A 37 -1.46 17.14 -8.98
N GLN A 38 -1.48 17.26 -7.65
CA GLN A 38 -1.63 18.56 -6.97
C GLN A 38 -0.50 19.56 -7.31
N ASP A 39 0.75 19.09 -7.42
CA ASP A 39 1.88 19.92 -7.86
C ASP A 39 1.69 20.49 -9.27
N GLN A 40 0.92 19.78 -10.09
CA GLN A 40 0.63 20.14 -11.46
C GLN A 40 -0.67 20.97 -11.58
N GLY A 41 -1.30 21.31 -10.45
CA GLY A 41 -2.50 22.15 -10.38
C GLY A 41 -3.82 21.40 -10.62
N ASP A 42 -3.81 20.06 -10.58
CA ASP A 42 -5.01 19.25 -10.73
C ASP A 42 -5.60 18.82 -9.37
N ASP A 43 -6.93 18.66 -9.33
CA ASP A 43 -7.66 18.19 -8.15
C ASP A 43 -7.72 16.64 -8.06
N VAL A 44 -7.69 16.12 -6.84
CA VAL A 44 -7.94 14.71 -6.52
C VAL A 44 -9.17 14.64 -5.63
N ALA A 45 -10.30 14.20 -6.18
CA ALA A 45 -11.57 14.13 -5.44
C ALA A 45 -11.67 12.93 -4.50
N LEU A 46 -10.87 11.88 -4.74
CA LEU A 46 -10.79 10.74 -3.86
C LEU A 46 -9.38 10.15 -3.88
N LEU A 47 -8.82 9.98 -2.70
CA LEU A 47 -7.67 9.11 -2.47
C LEU A 47 -8.06 8.02 -1.46
N ALA A 48 -8.12 6.78 -1.91
CA ALA A 48 -8.42 5.63 -1.08
C ALA A 48 -7.19 4.72 -0.90
N VAL A 49 -6.89 4.36 0.33
CA VAL A 49 -5.83 3.41 0.68
C VAL A 49 -6.45 2.18 1.31
N ILE A 50 -6.09 1.01 0.80
CA ILE A 50 -6.64 -0.28 1.22
C ILE A 50 -5.51 -1.08 1.84
N ASP A 51 -5.71 -1.50 3.08
CA ASP A 51 -4.84 -2.37 3.86
C ASP A 51 -3.37 -1.94 3.82
N ALA A 52 -3.17 -0.63 3.90
CA ALA A 52 -1.88 0.01 3.99
C ALA A 52 -2.02 1.27 4.83
N PHE A 53 -0.92 1.68 5.45
CA PHE A 53 -0.85 2.96 6.13
C PHE A 53 0.15 3.84 5.39
N PRO A 54 -0.20 5.10 5.07
CA PRO A 54 0.82 6.09 4.76
C PRO A 54 1.76 6.17 5.96
N ALA A 55 3.06 6.37 5.71
CA ALA A 55 3.98 6.70 6.78
C ALA A 55 3.42 7.90 7.56
N ALA A 56 3.04 7.67 8.83
CA ALA A 56 2.48 8.75 9.63
C ALA A 56 3.51 9.87 9.80
N GLU A 57 3.04 11.10 9.96
CA GLU A 57 3.91 12.25 10.20
C GLU A 57 4.76 12.00 11.44
N GLY A 58 6.09 12.03 11.30
CA GLY A 58 7.04 11.69 12.37
C GLY A 58 7.27 10.19 12.62
N ALA A 59 6.60 9.28 11.90
CA ALA A 59 6.92 7.84 11.97
C ALA A 59 8.23 7.47 11.25
N ILE A 60 8.69 8.35 10.36
CA ILE A 60 9.99 8.27 9.70
C ILE A 60 10.74 9.55 10.05
N ASP A 61 11.64 9.45 11.02
CA ASP A 61 12.61 10.49 11.28
C ASP A 61 13.61 10.49 10.11
N ARG A 62 13.60 11.59 9.34
CA ARG A 62 14.43 11.75 8.14
C ARG A 62 15.92 11.82 8.47
N ASP A 63 16.27 12.19 9.70
CA ASP A 63 17.64 12.26 10.17
C ASP A 63 18.15 10.89 10.67
N THR A 64 17.24 9.94 10.89
CA THR A 64 17.54 8.54 11.23
C THR A 64 17.08 7.56 10.17
N LEU A 65 16.94 8.00 8.91
CA LEU A 65 16.64 7.08 7.82
C LEU A 65 17.75 6.02 7.76
N PRO A 66 17.39 4.72 7.79
CA PRO A 66 18.38 3.67 7.61
C PRO A 66 19.13 3.89 6.31
N THR A 67 20.41 3.51 6.28
CA THR A 67 21.15 3.41 5.03
C THR A 67 20.38 2.50 4.06
N ARG A 68 20.65 2.62 2.75
CA ARG A 68 19.99 1.80 1.73
C ARG A 68 20.05 0.31 2.05
N GLU A 69 21.19 -0.15 2.58
CA GLU A 69 21.42 -1.53 2.98
C GLU A 69 20.58 -1.94 4.19
N GLU A 70 20.55 -1.12 5.24
CA GLU A 70 19.71 -1.35 6.43
C GLU A 70 18.20 -1.32 6.09
N ALA A 71 17.80 -0.45 5.16
CA ALA A 71 16.43 -0.39 4.67
C ALA A 71 16.07 -1.65 3.88
N GLU A 72 16.97 -2.17 3.05
CA GLU A 72 16.78 -3.42 2.31
C GLU A 72 16.65 -4.62 3.26
N GLU A 73 17.48 -4.70 4.30
CA GLU A 73 17.39 -5.75 5.32
C GLU A 73 16.07 -5.71 6.10
N GLU A 74 15.63 -4.52 6.52
CA GLU A 74 14.37 -4.38 7.25
C GLU A 74 13.17 -4.71 6.36
N VAL A 75 13.18 -4.26 5.11
CA VAL A 75 12.12 -4.62 4.14
C VAL A 75 12.11 -6.13 3.90
N ALA A 76 13.26 -6.78 3.77
CA ALA A 76 13.33 -8.23 3.64
C ALA A 76 12.75 -8.95 4.87
N ARG A 77 13.03 -8.45 6.09
CA ARG A 77 12.43 -8.98 7.33
C ARG A 77 10.91 -8.84 7.34
N LEU A 78 10.39 -7.67 6.99
CA LEU A 78 8.94 -7.41 6.97
C LEU A 78 8.22 -8.29 5.94
N ILE A 79 8.82 -8.47 4.75
CA ILE A 79 8.28 -9.38 3.72
C ILE A 79 8.23 -10.82 4.25
N GLN A 80 9.29 -11.30 4.89
CA GLN A 80 9.29 -12.66 5.43
C GLN A 80 8.21 -12.83 6.51
N GLN A 81 8.06 -11.83 7.39
CA GLN A 81 7.00 -11.84 8.39
C GLN A 81 5.60 -11.84 7.77
N GLU A 82 5.38 -11.08 6.70
CA GLU A 82 4.10 -11.03 5.99
C GLU A 82 3.78 -12.37 5.31
N ILE A 83 4.76 -12.99 4.64
CA ILE A 83 4.64 -14.34 4.06
C ILE A 83 4.25 -15.36 5.13
N ASP A 84 4.92 -15.34 6.29
CA ASP A 84 4.65 -16.23 7.41
C ASP A 84 3.23 -16.00 7.97
N LEU A 85 2.81 -14.74 8.11
CA LEU A 85 1.48 -14.36 8.59
C LEU A 85 0.36 -14.74 7.64
N MET A 86 0.60 -14.66 6.33
CA MET A 86 -0.36 -15.13 5.32
C MET A 86 -0.46 -16.65 5.27
N GLY A 87 0.40 -17.39 5.98
CA GLY A 87 0.45 -18.85 5.94
C GLY A 87 0.80 -19.37 4.56
N TRP A 88 1.52 -18.56 3.77
CA TRP A 88 1.87 -18.90 2.40
C TRP A 88 3.08 -19.82 2.41
N ASP A 89 2.85 -21.13 2.33
CA ASP A 89 3.93 -22.05 2.00
C ASP A 89 4.25 -21.90 0.50
N GLY A 90 5.44 -21.41 0.16
CA GLY A 90 5.83 -21.18 -1.23
C GLY A 90 6.03 -22.47 -2.05
N ALA A 91 5.53 -23.62 -1.60
CA ALA A 91 5.84 -24.93 -2.16
C ALA A 91 4.61 -25.74 -2.60
N THR A 92 3.45 -25.59 -1.97
CA THR A 92 2.25 -26.39 -2.24
C THR A 92 1.06 -25.58 -2.76
N ASP A 93 1.02 -24.27 -2.49
CA ASP A 93 -0.03 -23.36 -2.94
C ASP A 93 0.40 -22.42 -4.11
N ASP A 94 1.46 -22.77 -4.84
CA ASP A 94 2.04 -21.91 -5.88
C ASP A 94 1.62 -22.31 -7.31
N PRO A 95 0.62 -21.65 -7.93
CA PRO A 95 0.31 -21.82 -9.35
C PRO A 95 1.33 -21.17 -10.30
N ALA A 96 2.36 -20.48 -9.78
CA ALA A 96 3.27 -19.61 -10.53
C ALA A 96 4.77 -19.98 -10.44
N GLY A 97 5.16 -20.83 -9.49
CA GLY A 97 6.49 -21.41 -9.31
C GLY A 97 7.48 -20.50 -8.54
N PRO A 98 8.60 -21.08 -8.02
CA PRO A 98 9.60 -20.37 -7.21
C PRO A 98 10.19 -19.10 -7.84
N SER A 99 10.16 -19.01 -9.17
CA SER A 99 10.56 -17.82 -9.91
C SER A 99 9.65 -16.62 -9.66
N LEU A 100 8.34 -16.83 -9.54
CA LEU A 100 7.38 -15.73 -9.35
C LEU A 100 7.48 -15.17 -7.94
N GLN A 101 7.73 -16.01 -6.93
CA GLN A 101 8.01 -15.57 -5.56
C GLN A 101 9.28 -14.70 -5.49
N LYS A 102 10.36 -15.14 -6.15
CA LYS A 102 11.59 -14.35 -6.25
C LYS A 102 11.32 -13.01 -6.92
N SER A 103 10.64 -13.00 -8.07
CA SER A 103 10.30 -11.77 -8.78
C SER A 103 9.36 -10.85 -7.97
N ALA A 104 8.42 -11.39 -7.21
CA ALA A 104 7.55 -10.63 -6.34
C ALA A 104 8.34 -9.97 -5.20
N SER A 105 9.29 -10.70 -4.60
CA SER A 105 10.18 -10.18 -3.56
C SER A 105 11.10 -9.07 -4.08
N GLU A 106 11.71 -9.29 -5.26
CA GLU A 106 12.54 -8.27 -5.94
C GLU A 106 11.72 -7.02 -6.30
N ALA A 107 10.49 -7.21 -6.78
CA ALA A 107 9.58 -6.10 -7.09
C ALA A 107 9.21 -5.32 -5.81
N MET A 108 8.89 -6.01 -4.71
CA MET A 108 8.55 -5.37 -3.45
C MET A 108 9.72 -4.55 -2.88
N LEU A 109 10.93 -5.11 -2.91
CA LEU A 109 12.17 -4.42 -2.52
C LEU A 109 12.41 -3.19 -3.39
N GLY A 110 12.42 -3.37 -4.72
CA GLY A 110 12.64 -2.27 -5.65
C GLY A 110 11.62 -1.15 -5.51
N ASN A 111 10.35 -1.50 -5.30
CA ASN A 111 9.26 -0.57 -5.04
C ASN A 111 9.47 0.21 -3.74
N THR A 112 9.77 -0.48 -2.64
CA THR A 112 9.96 0.13 -1.32
C THR A 112 11.18 1.04 -1.29
N SER A 113 12.33 0.57 -1.82
CA SER A 113 13.54 1.40 -1.92
C SER A 113 13.32 2.65 -2.77
N ALA A 114 12.63 2.52 -3.91
CA ALA A 114 12.33 3.67 -4.77
C ALA A 114 11.39 4.68 -4.10
N TYR A 115 10.43 4.19 -3.30
CA TYR A 115 9.51 5.02 -2.52
C TYR A 115 10.23 5.76 -1.39
N LEU A 116 11.04 5.05 -0.59
CA LEU A 116 11.79 5.65 0.52
C LEU A 116 12.80 6.70 0.05
N ALA A 117 13.42 6.48 -1.12
CA ALA A 117 14.33 7.47 -1.72
C ALA A 117 13.60 8.76 -2.16
N HIS A 118 12.28 8.71 -2.38
CA HIS A 118 11.48 9.82 -2.89
C HIS A 118 10.13 9.89 -2.16
N LEU A 119 10.20 10.08 -0.84
CA LEU A 119 8.99 10.22 -0.03
C LEU A 119 8.18 11.42 -0.55
N PRO A 120 6.89 11.22 -0.86
CA PRO A 120 6.04 12.31 -1.30
C PRO A 120 5.85 13.32 -0.16
N ASP A 121 5.66 14.58 -0.53
CA ASP A 121 5.28 15.64 0.39
C ASP A 121 3.80 15.49 0.82
N VAL A 122 3.35 16.34 1.74
CA VAL A 122 1.99 16.32 2.30
C VAL A 122 0.93 16.46 1.21
N PHE A 123 0.05 15.47 1.09
CA PHE A 123 -1.16 15.56 0.28
C PHE A 123 -2.21 16.40 1.00
N HIS A 124 -2.82 17.35 0.29
CA HIS A 124 -3.86 18.23 0.84
C HIS A 124 -5.26 17.77 0.42
N GLY A 125 -5.91 16.95 1.24
CA GLY A 125 -7.26 16.47 0.98
C GLY A 125 -7.65 15.33 1.90
N ASP A 126 -8.82 14.74 1.65
CA ASP A 126 -9.31 13.61 2.43
C ASP A 126 -8.63 12.31 1.98
N LEU A 127 -8.13 11.55 2.96
CA LEU A 127 -7.60 10.20 2.77
C LEU A 127 -8.57 9.19 3.37
N LEU A 128 -9.15 8.34 2.53
CA LEU A 128 -10.02 7.26 2.97
C LEU A 128 -9.21 5.98 3.17
N VAL A 129 -9.12 5.51 4.42
CA VAL A 129 -8.38 4.29 4.76
C VAL A 129 -9.34 3.13 5.03
N PHE A 130 -9.17 2.05 4.27
CA PHE A 130 -9.82 0.77 4.50
C PHE A 130 -8.79 -0.17 5.13
N VAL A 131 -9.04 -0.68 6.34
CA VAL A 131 -8.17 -1.65 7.00
C VAL A 131 -8.90 -2.98 7.07
N ALA A 132 -8.22 -4.07 6.73
CA ALA A 132 -8.78 -5.39 6.93
C ALA A 132 -8.99 -5.61 8.44
N ALA A 133 -10.25 -5.70 8.85
CA ALA A 133 -10.57 -6.06 10.23
C ALA A 133 -10.60 -7.59 10.35
N PRO A 134 -10.04 -8.17 11.43
CA PRO A 134 -10.23 -9.58 11.70
C PRO A 134 -11.73 -9.90 11.76
N LYS A 135 -12.09 -11.11 11.30
CA LYS A 135 -13.48 -11.60 11.33
C LYS A 135 -14.05 -11.34 12.73
N ARG A 136 -15.08 -10.49 12.84
CA ARG A 136 -15.72 -10.20 14.13
C ARG A 136 -16.12 -11.52 14.79
N ARG A 137 -15.45 -11.82 15.91
CA ARG A 137 -15.84 -12.92 16.78
C ARG A 137 -17.16 -12.52 17.45
N ASP A 138 -18.07 -13.47 17.63
CA ASP A 138 -19.26 -13.22 18.44
C ASP A 138 -18.88 -13.02 19.92
N ARG A 139 -19.87 -12.75 20.78
CA ARG A 139 -19.65 -12.57 22.24
C ARG A 139 -19.01 -13.80 22.91
N SER A 140 -18.96 -14.95 22.24
CA SER A 140 -18.34 -16.20 22.72
C SER A 140 -16.93 -16.44 22.16
N GLY A 141 -16.41 -15.52 21.33
CA GLY A 141 -15.08 -15.65 20.75
C GLY A 141 -15.00 -16.51 19.48
N ARG A 142 -16.13 -16.96 18.91
CA ARG A 142 -16.14 -17.80 17.70
C ARG A 142 -16.24 -16.98 16.42
N PRO A 143 -15.61 -17.40 15.30
CA PRO A 143 -15.76 -16.73 14.02
C PRO A 143 -17.23 -16.76 13.57
N ARG A 144 -17.84 -15.60 13.26
CA ARG A 144 -19.20 -15.58 12.71
C ARG A 144 -19.25 -16.25 11.32
N PRO A 145 -20.27 -17.08 11.04
CA PRO A 145 -20.47 -17.63 9.71
C PRO A 145 -20.85 -16.52 8.71
N PRO A 146 -20.40 -16.60 7.44
CA PRO A 146 -20.76 -15.61 6.43
C PRO A 146 -22.28 -15.64 6.17
N GLY A 147 -22.94 -14.48 6.18
CA GLY A 147 -24.34 -14.32 5.77
C GLY A 147 -25.38 -14.04 6.86
N SER A 148 -25.01 -13.80 8.13
CA SER A 148 -26.00 -13.39 9.15
C SER A 148 -26.37 -11.89 8.99
N PRO A 149 -27.65 -11.54 8.74
CA PRO A 149 -28.06 -10.14 8.58
C PRO A 149 -27.91 -9.37 9.89
N MET A 150 -27.65 -8.06 9.78
CA MET A 150 -27.61 -7.15 10.92
C MET A 150 -28.98 -7.07 11.57
N SER A 151 -29.11 -7.52 12.82
CA SER A 151 -30.19 -7.00 13.68
C SER A 151 -29.74 -5.63 14.16
N GLN A 152 -30.44 -4.59 13.68
CA GLN A 152 -30.30 -3.23 14.18
C GLN A 152 -30.71 -3.17 15.65
N VAL A 153 -29.92 -2.46 16.46
CA VAL A 153 -30.37 -1.70 17.63
C VAL A 153 -29.59 -0.40 17.65
#